data_AF-A0A2U2SJQ0-F1
#
_entry.id   AF-A0A2U2SJQ0-F1
#
_cell.length_a   1.000
_cell.length_b   1.000
_cell.length_c   1.000
_cell.angle_alpha   90.00
_cell.angle_beta   90.00
_cell.angle_gamma   90.00
#
_symmetry.space_group_name_H-M   'P 1'
#
loop_
_entity.id
_entity.type
_entity.pdbx_description
1 polymer ?
#
loop_
_entity_poly.entity_id
_entity_poly.type
_entity_poly.pdbx_seq_one_letter_code
_entity_poly.pdbx_strand_id
1 'polypeptide(L)'
;MPQKHDPSTPSTAEILYAARRAASLLPEKEQETLKTLLLRARRGDKVTVHILNVLSKSPSAQGWLQHALYAPPLNTRGYEGLPGDPVEIPARSLWRCPKCGFTWRVLRKGRPVPPCPRDGSMLERVFAGEAGNDVG
;
A
#
# COMPACT_ATOMS: atom_id res chain seq x y z
N MET A 1 -28.84 16.55 -1.98
CA MET A 1 -29.00 15.09 -1.84
C MET A 1 -27.62 14.46 -1.69
N PRO A 2 -27.29 13.85 -0.54
CA PRO A 2 -26.00 13.20 -0.34
C PRO A 2 -25.92 11.94 -1.22
N GLN A 3 -24.95 11.88 -2.12
CA GLN A 3 -24.69 10.68 -2.91
C GLN A 3 -24.23 9.57 -1.95
N LYS A 4 -24.96 8.45 -1.93
CA LYS A 4 -24.54 7.24 -1.23
C LYS A 4 -23.23 6.78 -1.87
N HIS A 5 -22.12 7.02 -1.18
CA HIS A 5 -20.83 6.50 -1.58
C HIS A 5 -20.90 4.98 -1.55
N ASP A 6 -20.78 4.35 -2.72
CA ASP A 6 -20.59 2.91 -2.81
C ASP A 6 -19.24 2.58 -2.15
N PRO A 7 -19.20 1.80 -1.05
CA PRO A 7 -17.96 1.50 -0.31
C PRO A 7 -16.95 0.71 -1.17
N SER A 8 -17.36 0.28 -2.36
CA SER A 8 -16.56 -0.48 -3.31
C SER A 8 -15.67 0.39 -4.20
N THR A 9 -15.87 1.72 -4.23
CA THR A 9 -15.09 2.61 -5.11
C THR A 9 -13.87 3.15 -4.35
N PRO A 10 -12.62 2.86 -4.80
CA PRO A 10 -11.43 3.35 -4.13
C PRO A 10 -11.37 4.88 -4.16
N SER A 11 -11.02 5.48 -3.02
CA SER A 11 -10.89 6.94 -2.90
C SER A 11 -9.72 7.46 -3.72
N THR A 12 -9.76 8.76 -4.06
CA THR A 12 -8.65 9.40 -4.79
C THR A 12 -7.33 9.32 -4.00
N ALA A 13 -7.38 9.40 -2.67
CA ALA A 13 -6.20 9.27 -1.81
C ALA A 13 -5.58 7.86 -1.89
N GLU A 14 -6.41 6.81 -1.89
CA GLU A 14 -5.96 5.43 -2.05
C GLU A 14 -5.35 5.18 -3.42
N ILE A 15 -5.97 5.72 -4.48
CA ILE A 15 -5.44 5.62 -5.86
C ILE A 15 -4.09 6.33 -5.97
N LEU A 16 -3.93 7.51 -5.36
CA LEU A 16 -2.65 8.24 -5.37
C LEU A 16 -1.57 7.53 -4.55
N TYR A 17 -1.94 6.94 -3.40
CA TYR A 17 -1.03 6.12 -2.61
C TYR A 17 -0.58 4.88 -3.39
N ALA A 18 -1.54 4.21 -4.03
CA ALA A 18 -1.31 3.05 -4.88
C ALA A 18 -0.35 3.37 -6.04
N ALA A 19 -0.65 4.44 -6.78
CA ALA A 19 0.17 4.91 -7.88
C ALA A 19 1.62 5.19 -7.49
N ARG A 20 1.86 5.87 -6.37
CA ARG A 20 3.23 6.16 -5.89
C ARG A 20 4.04 4.90 -5.61
N ARG A 21 3.40 3.86 -5.09
CA ARG A 21 4.06 2.58 -4.77
C ARG A 21 4.29 1.73 -6.01
N ALA A 22 3.37 1.76 -6.98
CA ALA A 22 3.49 1.05 -8.24
C ALA A 22 4.46 1.72 -9.24
N ALA A 23 4.91 2.95 -8.98
CA ALA A 23 5.79 3.68 -9.89
C ALA A 23 7.07 2.91 -10.27
N SER A 24 7.68 2.17 -9.34
CA SER A 24 8.89 1.38 -9.63
C SER A 24 8.65 0.15 -10.51
N LEU A 25 7.38 -0.26 -10.68
CA LEU A 25 6.98 -1.38 -11.54
C LEU A 25 6.75 -0.97 -12.99
N LEU A 26 6.78 0.34 -13.27
CA LEU A 26 6.57 0.86 -14.62
C LEU A 26 7.91 1.02 -15.37
N PRO A 27 7.92 0.85 -16.69
CA PRO A 27 8.99 1.32 -17.57
C PRO A 27 9.29 2.81 -17.36
N GLU A 28 10.54 3.22 -17.55
CA GLU A 28 11.03 4.59 -17.27
C GLU A 28 10.16 5.69 -17.91
N LYS A 29 9.78 5.52 -19.18
CA LYS A 29 8.89 6.45 -19.92
C LYS A 29 7.53 6.63 -19.23
N GLU A 30 6.98 5.57 -18.67
CA GLU A 30 5.69 5.59 -17.96
C GLU A 30 5.83 6.14 -16.55
N GLN A 31 7.01 5.97 -15.91
CA GLN A 31 7.32 6.59 -14.63
C GLN A 31 7.31 8.11 -14.71
N GLU A 32 7.90 8.70 -15.75
CA GLU A 32 7.89 10.16 -15.96
C GLU A 32 6.48 10.69 -16.18
N THR A 33 5.69 9.97 -16.98
CA THR A 33 4.28 10.28 -17.21
C THR A 33 3.52 10.25 -15.87
N LEU A 34 3.72 9.21 -15.07
CA LEU A 34 3.08 9.08 -13.76
C LEU A 34 3.51 10.17 -12.78
N LYS A 35 4.80 10.53 -12.74
CA LYS A 35 5.32 11.65 -11.91
C LYS A 35 4.62 12.96 -12.27
N THR A 36 4.47 13.24 -13.56
CA THR A 36 3.77 14.44 -14.04
C THR A 36 2.31 14.46 -13.59
N LEU A 37 1.61 13.32 -13.71
CA LEU A 37 0.23 13.19 -13.23
C LEU A 37 0.13 13.37 -11.71
N LEU A 38 1.05 12.79 -10.92
CA LEU A 38 1.06 12.94 -9.47
C LEU A 38 1.30 14.40 -9.03
N LEU A 39 2.12 15.16 -9.75
CA LEU A 39 2.31 16.60 -9.50
C LEU A 39 1.04 17.39 -9.79
N ARG A 40 0.34 17.07 -10.87
CA ARG A 40 -0.97 17.67 -11.20
C ARG A 40 -2.02 17.35 -10.13
N ALA A 41 -2.07 16.11 -9.64
CA ALA A 41 -2.95 15.73 -8.55
C ALA A 41 -2.74 16.58 -7.29
N ARG A 42 -1.48 16.90 -6.95
CA ARG A 42 -1.15 17.78 -5.80
C ARG A 42 -1.72 19.20 -5.96
N ARG A 43 -1.90 19.67 -7.21
CA ARG A 43 -2.51 20.98 -7.50
C ARG A 43 -4.04 20.94 -7.48
N GLY A 44 -4.65 19.78 -7.25
CA GLY A 44 -6.10 19.59 -7.26
C GLY A 44 -6.68 19.17 -8.61
N ASP A 45 -5.84 18.91 -9.62
CA ASP A 45 -6.32 18.43 -10.92
C ASP A 45 -6.95 17.04 -10.79
N LYS A 46 -8.07 16.82 -11.50
CA LYS A 46 -8.75 15.53 -11.62
C LYS A 46 -8.00 14.59 -12.59
N VAL A 47 -6.92 13.97 -12.11
CA VAL A 47 -6.06 13.07 -12.92
C VAL A 47 -6.27 11.58 -12.63
N THR A 48 -7.21 11.23 -11.76
CA THR A 48 -7.41 9.86 -11.26
C THR A 48 -7.57 8.84 -12.39
N VAL A 49 -8.40 9.15 -13.39
CA VAL A 49 -8.62 8.28 -14.56
C VAL A 49 -7.34 8.08 -15.38
N HIS A 50 -6.55 9.14 -15.54
CA HIS A 50 -5.31 9.07 -16.32
C HIS A 50 -4.25 8.25 -15.60
N ILE A 51 -4.17 8.37 -14.27
CA ILE A 51 -3.30 7.55 -13.43
C ILE A 51 -3.67 6.07 -13.57
N LEU A 52 -4.96 5.74 -13.46
CA LEU A 52 -5.43 4.36 -13.64
C LEU A 52 -5.10 3.82 -15.04
N ASN A 53 -5.28 4.63 -16.09
CA ASN A 53 -4.98 4.25 -17.47
C ASN A 53 -3.48 4.00 -17.71
N VAL A 54 -2.59 4.76 -17.05
CA VAL A 54 -1.14 4.50 -17.12
C VAL A 54 -0.82 3.19 -16.40
N LEU A 55 -1.36 2.98 -15.21
CA LEU A 55 -1.10 1.78 -14.41
C LEU A 55 -1.68 0.51 -15.03
N SER A 56 -2.78 0.60 -15.78
CA SER A 56 -3.40 -0.56 -16.45
C SER A 56 -2.62 -1.06 -17.67
N LYS A 57 -1.64 -0.29 -18.19
CA LYS A 57 -0.81 -0.71 -19.33
C LYS A 57 0.30 -1.69 -18.95
N SER A 58 0.72 -1.69 -17.69
CA SER A 58 1.75 -2.59 -17.18
C SER A 58 1.10 -3.74 -16.41
N PRO A 59 1.28 -5.01 -16.84
CA PRO A 59 0.73 -6.18 -16.13
C PRO A 59 1.21 -6.25 -14.67
N SER A 60 2.47 -5.92 -14.42
CA SER A 60 3.07 -5.90 -13.08
C SER A 60 2.42 -4.85 -12.18
N ALA A 61 2.13 -3.66 -12.72
CA ALA A 61 1.43 -2.62 -11.98
C ALA A 61 -0.04 -2.97 -11.76
N GLN A 62 -0.69 -3.64 -12.72
CA GLN A 62 -2.10 -4.03 -12.65
C GLN A 62 -2.36 -5.05 -11.53
N GLY A 63 -1.55 -6.11 -11.42
CA GLY A 63 -1.67 -7.09 -10.33
C GLY A 63 -1.48 -6.42 -8.96
N TRP A 64 -0.51 -5.50 -8.88
CA TRP A 64 -0.30 -4.72 -7.67
C TRP A 64 -1.50 -3.80 -7.35
N LEU A 65 -2.07 -3.14 -8.36
CA LEU A 65 -3.22 -2.25 -8.21
C LEU A 65 -4.46 -3.01 -7.72
N GLN A 66 -4.69 -4.22 -8.24
CA GLN A 66 -5.77 -5.10 -7.78
C GLN A 66 -5.62 -5.45 -6.30
N HIS A 67 -4.41 -5.84 -5.88
CA HIS A 67 -4.15 -6.12 -4.47
C HIS A 67 -4.24 -4.87 -3.58
N ALA A 68 -3.84 -3.71 -4.08
CA ALA A 68 -3.83 -2.48 -3.28
C ALA A 68 -5.23 -1.87 -3.11
N LEU A 69 -6.05 -1.87 -4.17
CA LEU A 69 -7.35 -1.19 -4.20
C LEU A 69 -8.55 -2.12 -3.92
N TYR A 70 -8.49 -3.37 -4.36
CA TYR A 70 -9.63 -4.28 -4.35
C TYR A 70 -9.47 -5.48 -3.41
N ALA A 71 -8.34 -5.57 -2.67
CA ALA A 71 -8.30 -6.49 -1.54
C ALA A 71 -9.44 -6.12 -0.58
N PRO A 72 -10.32 -7.07 -0.22
CA PRO A 72 -11.53 -6.76 0.52
C PRO A 72 -11.20 -5.95 1.77
N PRO A 73 -11.85 -4.80 2.02
CA PRO A 73 -11.73 -4.12 3.29
C PRO A 73 -12.32 -5.08 4.33
N LEU A 74 -11.47 -5.79 5.07
CA LEU A 74 -11.94 -6.62 6.17
C LEU A 74 -12.57 -5.68 7.19
N ASN A 75 -13.91 -5.71 7.21
CA ASN A 75 -14.81 -4.98 8.11
C ASN A 75 -14.08 -4.50 9.37
N THR A 76 -13.76 -3.21 9.35
CA THR A 76 -13.30 -2.41 10.48
C THR A 76 -14.42 -2.28 11.52
N ARG A 77 -15.02 -3.39 11.98
CA ARG A 77 -15.70 -3.35 13.29
C ARG A 77 -14.59 -3.24 14.32
N GLY A 78 -14.12 -2.02 14.54
CA GLY A 78 -13.42 -1.68 15.76
C GLY A 78 -14.40 -1.92 16.89
N TYR A 79 -14.08 -2.85 17.78
CA TYR A 79 -14.78 -2.92 19.04
C TYR A 79 -14.52 -1.60 19.77
N GLU A 80 -15.59 -1.00 20.30
CA GLU A 80 -15.51 0.13 21.21
C GLU A 80 -14.58 -0.28 22.36
N GLY A 81 -13.46 0.44 22.54
CA GLY A 81 -12.42 0.06 23.48
C GLY A 81 -12.99 0.03 24.90
N LEU A 82 -12.92 -1.13 25.56
CA LEU A 82 -13.19 -1.22 26.99
C LEU A 82 -12.22 -0.31 27.74
N PRO A 83 -12.67 0.40 28.80
CA PRO A 83 -11.78 1.24 29.59
C PRO A 83 -10.69 0.39 30.24
N GLY A 84 -9.45 0.65 29.86
CA GLY A 84 -8.24 0.00 30.35
C GLY A 84 -7.01 0.71 29.78
N ASP A 85 -5.89 0.63 30.48
CA ASP A 85 -4.65 1.26 30.02
C ASP A 85 -4.29 0.76 28.61
N PRO A 86 -3.89 1.66 27.68
CA PRO A 86 -3.49 1.26 26.35
C PRO A 86 -2.21 0.44 26.45
N VAL A 87 -2.35 -0.89 26.47
CA VAL A 87 -1.23 -1.79 26.26
C VAL A 87 -0.74 -1.54 24.84
N GLU A 88 0.53 -1.17 24.68
CA GLU A 88 1.20 -1.15 23.39
C GLU A 88 1.22 -2.59 22.83
N ILE A 89 0.16 -2.96 22.12
CA ILE A 89 0.15 -4.20 21.37
C ILE A 89 1.24 -4.02 20.30
N PRO A 90 2.25 -4.90 20.18
CA PRO A 90 3.28 -4.84 19.14
C PRO A 90 2.64 -5.12 17.77
N ALA A 91 1.92 -4.13 17.28
CA ALA A 91 1.14 -4.17 16.08
C ALA A 91 1.97 -3.51 14.99
N ARG A 92 2.78 -4.32 14.31
CA ARG A 92 3.13 -4.19 12.89
C ARG A 92 4.01 -5.37 12.51
N SER A 93 3.42 -6.36 11.83
CA SER A 93 4.23 -7.27 11.03
C SER A 93 4.87 -6.43 9.92
N LEU A 94 6.12 -6.04 10.13
CA LEU A 94 6.94 -5.39 9.12
C LEU A 94 7.47 -6.49 8.20
N TRP A 95 7.30 -6.30 6.91
CA TRP A 95 7.82 -7.19 5.89
C TRP A 95 8.90 -6.45 5.12
N ARG A 96 10.00 -7.12 4.78
CA ARG A 96 11.13 -6.53 4.07
C ARG A 96 11.55 -7.43 2.91
N CYS A 97 11.86 -6.82 1.77
CA CYS A 97 12.49 -7.52 0.66
C CYS A 97 13.97 -7.77 1.00
N PRO A 98 14.48 -9.01 0.94
CA PRO A 98 15.88 -9.30 1.26
C PRO A 98 16.85 -8.71 0.21
N LYS A 99 16.42 -8.53 -1.04
CA LYS A 99 17.30 -8.06 -2.13
C LYS A 99 17.42 -6.54 -2.20
N CYS A 100 16.32 -5.81 -2.05
CA CYS A 100 16.32 -4.35 -2.25
C CYS A 100 15.96 -3.54 -1.01
N GLY A 101 15.65 -4.19 0.11
CA GLY A 101 15.32 -3.54 1.37
C GLY A 101 13.97 -2.82 1.40
N PHE A 102 13.13 -2.96 0.37
CA PHE A 102 11.75 -2.43 0.38
C PHE A 102 10.99 -2.95 1.60
N THR A 103 10.27 -2.07 2.30
CA THR A 103 9.47 -2.45 3.47
C THR A 103 7.97 -2.26 3.25
N TRP A 104 7.19 -3.21 3.77
CA TRP A 104 5.74 -3.23 3.75
C TRP A 104 5.21 -3.47 5.16
N ARG A 105 4.34 -2.58 5.64
CA ARG A 105 3.73 -2.71 6.97
C ARG A 105 2.35 -3.33 6.82
N VAL A 106 2.16 -4.49 7.42
CA VAL A 106 0.84 -5.12 7.53
C VAL A 106 0.19 -4.62 8.81
N LEU A 107 -0.80 -3.74 8.65
CA LEU A 107 -1.54 -3.14 9.77
C LEU A 107 -2.54 -4.12 10.43
N ARG A 108 -2.86 -5.25 9.78
CA ARG A 108 -3.81 -6.27 10.27
C ARG A 108 -3.41 -7.67 9.84
N LYS A 109 -3.44 -8.64 10.75
CA LYS A 109 -3.23 -10.07 10.44
C LYS A 109 -4.19 -10.51 9.31
N GLY A 110 -3.68 -11.30 8.36
CA GLY A 110 -4.47 -11.85 7.25
C GLY A 110 -4.47 -11.03 5.95
N ARG A 111 -3.89 -9.81 5.89
CA ARG A 111 -3.68 -9.16 4.59
C ARG A 111 -2.64 -9.94 3.77
N PRO A 112 -2.90 -10.22 2.48
CA PRO A 112 -1.88 -10.77 1.60
C PRO A 112 -0.71 -9.79 1.52
N VAL A 113 0.49 -10.33 1.62
CA VAL A 113 1.73 -9.57 1.48
C VAL A 113 2.04 -9.54 -0.02
N PRO A 114 2.03 -8.37 -0.67
CA PRO A 114 2.36 -8.30 -2.08
C PRO A 114 3.85 -8.64 -2.29
N PRO A 115 4.22 -9.15 -3.47
CA PRO A 115 5.63 -9.27 -3.84
C PRO A 115 6.29 -7.89 -3.87
N CYS A 116 7.62 -7.90 -3.80
CA CYS A 116 8.39 -6.68 -3.84
C CYS A 116 8.19 -5.92 -5.17
N PRO A 117 7.94 -4.61 -5.13
CA PRO A 117 7.64 -3.82 -6.33
C PRO A 117 8.90 -3.47 -7.17
N ARG A 118 10.07 -4.01 -6.83
CA ARG A 118 11.32 -3.79 -7.60
C ARG A 118 11.75 -5.03 -8.36
N ASP A 119 11.72 -6.18 -7.70
CA ASP A 119 12.30 -7.43 -8.20
C ASP A 119 11.31 -8.61 -8.15
N GLY A 120 10.07 -8.39 -7.70
CA GLY A 120 9.03 -9.42 -7.63
C GLY A 120 9.25 -10.49 -6.55
N SER A 121 10.34 -10.41 -5.78
CA SER A 121 10.63 -11.38 -4.72
C SER A 121 9.57 -11.33 -3.60
N MET A 122 9.29 -12.47 -2.98
CA MET A 122 8.48 -12.53 -1.75
C MET A 122 9.13 -11.69 -0.64
N LEU A 123 8.32 -10.93 0.10
CA LEU A 123 8.80 -10.19 1.26
C LEU A 123 8.90 -11.16 2.44
N GLU A 124 9.90 -10.94 3.30
CA GLU A 124 10.14 -11.72 4.51
C GLU A 124 9.70 -10.93 5.75
N ARG A 125 9.20 -11.63 6.78
CA ARG A 125 8.71 -10.98 8.00
C ARG A 125 9.88 -10.59 8.89
N VAL A 126 9.98 -9.31 9.21
CA VAL A 126 10.93 -8.77 10.18
C VAL A 126 10.22 -8.70 11.53
N PHE A 127 10.68 -9.51 12.48
CA PHE A 127 10.25 -9.41 13.86
C PHE A 127 11.00 -8.25 14.50
N ALA A 128 10.28 -7.24 14.99
CA ALA A 128 10.87 -6.21 15.84
C ALA A 128 11.16 -6.84 17.21
N GLY A 129 12.27 -7.56 17.30
CA GLY A 129 12.58 -8.42 18.45
C GLY A 129 14.06 -8.76 18.61
N GLU A 130 14.97 -7.97 18.04
CA GLU A 130 16.41 -8.08 18.32
C GLU A 130 16.96 -6.68 18.63
N ALA A 131 16.49 -6.11 19.74
CA ALA A 131 17.39 -5.30 20.55
C ALA A 131 18.21 -6.32 21.35
N GLY A 132 19.51 -6.41 21.02
CA GLY A 132 20.42 -7.41 21.55
C GLY A 132 20.39 -7.50 23.07
N ASN A 133 20.23 -8.72 23.56
CA ASN A 133 20.77 -9.10 24.85
C ASN A 133 22.16 -9.68 24.56
N ASP A 134 23.11 -8.80 24.29
CA ASP A 134 24.54 -9.11 24.30
C ASP A 134 24.96 -9.09 25.78
N VAL A 135 24.81 -10.24 26.44
CA VAL A 135 25.40 -10.47 27.76
C VAL A 135 26.75 -11.12 27.49
N GLY A 136 27.80 -10.31 27.64
CA GLY A 136 29.19 -10.76 27.68
C GLY A 136 29.52 -11.55 28.94
#